data_AF-A0A2V8N861-F1
#
_entry.id   AF-A0A2V8N861-F1
#
_cell.length_a   1.000
_cell.length_b   1.000
_cell.length_c   1.000
_cell.angle_alpha   90.00
_cell.angle_beta   90.00
_cell.angle_gamma   90.00
#
_symmetry.space_group_name_H-M   'P 1'
#
loop_
_entity.id
_entity.type
_entity.pdbx_description
1 polymer ?
#
loop_
_entity_poly.entity_id
_entity_poly.type
_entity_poly.pdbx_seq_one_letter_code
_entity_poly.pdbx_strand_id
1 'polypeptide(L)'
;MKLKTSIWLAVAVLFFTLITTAAQNAPSIAPLDTALLNQYCITCHNQRAKTAGLMLDTLDYAHLEKDAPTWEKVIRKIKTGMMPPSGARRPERNLLDAFANEVEKRLDSAAARSPNPGAPALHRLNRTEYANVIRDLLALDVDVTALLPPDDATDGFDNIADALGTSPALIQGYVSAAMKISRRAVGDRTLIPSQVTYNAPGGFSQDRHIEGLPLGTRGGMLIQHTFPTDAEYEFSIGGGLGGGAVDITIDGEKVDVRNTRSFRLPIQAGPHTIGAAVVDRTRGAGVDEQYSDYRVNSAFNVGGGVNSIVINGPFDMTGAGDTPSRRRIFVCQPASSSEEVSCAREILTALARRAFRRPVLDSEMSTLMNFYQQGRKGADFETGIQQALARILVAPAFLYRVEDEPAGLPDGGIYRLSNLELASRLSFFLWSSMPDDELLELAAKGRLSDPKVWEQQTRRMLADPKSQALITNFAGQWLGLRELAKVETSAKNFDENLRQSFKRETEFLFESIVREDRSIVNLLDADYTFVDERLARHYAIPNIHGSYFRRVTLNAVSPRRGILGQGSFLTISSVGTRTSPVTRGRWILENILGTPAPVPPPGVDTDLDCRAGESDLATAAARAASEG
;
A
#
# COMPACT_ATOMS: atom_id res chain seq x y z
N MET A 1 -63.73 -47.06 -16.28
CA MET A 1 -62.77 -46.35 -17.16
C MET A 1 -63.25 -44.92 -17.48
N LYS A 2 -63.59 -44.11 -16.46
CA LYS A 2 -64.01 -42.69 -16.61
C LYS A 2 -63.54 -41.79 -15.45
N LEU A 3 -62.66 -42.27 -14.56
CA LEU A 3 -62.23 -41.53 -13.36
C LEU A 3 -60.73 -41.20 -13.32
N LYS A 4 -59.92 -41.66 -14.28
CA LYS A 4 -58.47 -41.41 -14.31
C LYS A 4 -58.04 -40.28 -15.25
N THR A 5 -58.91 -39.80 -16.13
CA THR A 5 -58.61 -38.71 -17.07
C THR A 5 -58.88 -37.31 -16.52
N SER A 6 -59.75 -37.15 -15.50
CA SER A 6 -60.05 -35.83 -14.91
C SER A 6 -58.99 -35.32 -13.93
N ILE A 7 -58.14 -36.19 -13.38
CA ILE A 7 -57.11 -35.79 -12.41
C ILE A 7 -55.87 -35.19 -13.11
N TRP A 8 -55.55 -35.66 -14.31
CA TRP A 8 -54.41 -35.14 -15.08
C TRP A 8 -54.66 -33.76 -15.70
N LEU A 9 -55.92 -33.42 -16.04
CA LEU A 9 -56.27 -32.08 -16.52
C LEU A 9 -56.25 -31.04 -15.38
N ALA A 10 -56.67 -31.41 -14.17
CA ALA A 10 -56.67 -30.52 -13.02
C ALA A 10 -55.25 -30.20 -12.51
N VAL A 11 -54.33 -31.16 -12.55
CA VAL A 11 -52.93 -30.95 -12.12
C VAL A 11 -52.14 -30.14 -13.16
N ALA A 12 -52.42 -30.30 -14.46
CA ALA A 12 -51.80 -29.49 -15.51
C ALA A 12 -52.25 -28.02 -15.47
N VAL A 13 -53.53 -27.76 -15.17
CA VAL A 13 -54.06 -26.37 -15.04
C VAL A 13 -53.57 -25.70 -13.76
N LEU A 14 -53.38 -26.43 -12.65
CA LEU A 14 -52.78 -25.89 -11.43
C LEU A 14 -51.26 -25.61 -11.58
N PHE A 15 -50.51 -26.43 -12.33
CA PHE A 15 -49.10 -26.12 -12.61
C PHE A 15 -48.93 -24.96 -13.61
N PHE A 16 -49.83 -24.81 -14.59
CA PHE A 16 -49.76 -23.68 -15.54
C PHE A 16 -50.19 -22.34 -14.91
N THR A 17 -51.06 -22.37 -13.90
CA THR A 17 -51.45 -21.16 -13.13
C THR A 17 -50.42 -20.78 -12.06
N LEU A 18 -49.67 -21.72 -11.48
CA LEU A 18 -48.58 -21.42 -10.54
C LEU A 18 -47.29 -20.93 -11.21
N ILE A 19 -47.03 -21.29 -12.48
CA ILE A 19 -45.86 -20.80 -13.24
C ILE A 19 -46.13 -19.39 -13.81
N THR A 20 -47.39 -19.00 -14.04
CA THR A 20 -47.74 -17.65 -14.56
C THR A 20 -47.82 -16.57 -13.48
N THR A 21 -48.06 -16.92 -12.21
CA THR A 21 -48.09 -15.92 -11.12
C THR A 21 -46.71 -15.56 -10.55
N ALA A 22 -45.67 -16.36 -10.79
CA ALA A 22 -44.32 -16.08 -10.30
C ALA A 22 -43.52 -15.12 -11.22
N ALA A 23 -43.98 -14.87 -12.44
CA ALA A 23 -43.32 -13.98 -13.41
C ALA A 23 -43.80 -12.51 -13.34
N GLN A 24 -44.77 -12.17 -12.49
CA GLN A 24 -45.36 -10.81 -12.41
C GLN A 24 -44.89 -9.95 -11.23
N ASN A 25 -44.00 -10.46 -10.37
CA ASN A 25 -43.44 -9.69 -9.24
C ASN A 25 -41.97 -9.31 -9.48
N ALA A 26 -41.59 -8.94 -10.70
CA ALA A 26 -40.48 -8.02 -10.85
C ALA A 26 -41.00 -6.64 -10.40
N PRO A 27 -40.38 -5.97 -9.41
CA PRO A 27 -40.82 -4.65 -9.00
C PRO A 27 -40.86 -3.75 -10.24
N SER A 28 -42.04 -3.22 -10.57
CA SER A 28 -42.18 -2.21 -11.60
C SER A 28 -41.33 -1.01 -11.17
N ILE A 29 -40.29 -0.72 -11.96
CA ILE A 29 -39.42 0.42 -11.71
C ILE A 29 -40.27 1.68 -11.91
N ALA A 30 -40.59 2.38 -10.83
CA ALA A 30 -41.42 3.58 -10.86
C ALA A 30 -40.80 4.61 -11.80
N PRO A 31 -41.58 5.30 -12.67
CA PRO A 31 -41.03 6.24 -13.65
C PRO A 31 -40.16 7.29 -12.97
N LEU A 32 -39.02 7.62 -13.60
CA LEU A 32 -38.10 8.64 -13.08
C LEU A 32 -38.87 9.96 -12.89
N ASP A 33 -38.69 10.62 -11.75
CA ASP A 33 -39.37 11.87 -11.43
C ASP A 33 -38.84 13.02 -12.30
N THR A 34 -39.44 13.17 -13.49
CA THR A 34 -39.10 14.23 -14.44
C THR A 34 -39.55 15.60 -13.96
N ALA A 35 -40.53 15.69 -13.06
CA ALA A 35 -40.97 16.97 -12.49
C ALA A 35 -39.87 17.54 -11.57
N LEU A 36 -39.25 16.70 -10.74
CA LEU A 36 -38.11 17.09 -9.92
C LEU A 36 -36.93 17.57 -10.79
N LEU A 37 -36.57 16.82 -11.84
CA LEU A 37 -35.52 17.21 -12.79
C LEU A 37 -35.79 18.56 -13.44
N ASN A 38 -37.01 18.76 -13.96
CA ASN A 38 -37.42 20.01 -14.63
C ASN A 38 -37.35 21.20 -13.68
N GLN A 39 -37.80 21.03 -12.45
CA GLN A 39 -37.91 22.11 -11.49
C GLN A 39 -36.58 22.49 -10.84
N TYR A 40 -35.68 21.53 -10.60
CA TYR A 40 -34.50 21.73 -9.76
C TYR A 40 -33.16 21.55 -10.49
N CYS A 41 -33.13 20.92 -11.67
CA CYS A 41 -31.89 20.60 -12.38
C CYS A 41 -31.81 21.28 -13.76
N ILE A 42 -32.87 21.16 -14.56
CA ILE A 42 -32.89 21.58 -15.96
C ILE A 42 -32.87 23.10 -16.11
N THR A 43 -33.20 23.88 -15.07
CA THR A 43 -33.05 25.34 -15.11
C THR A 43 -31.60 25.78 -15.41
N CYS A 44 -30.61 24.99 -15.01
CA CYS A 44 -29.19 25.27 -15.19
C CYS A 44 -28.49 24.30 -16.16
N HIS A 45 -28.91 23.04 -16.18
CA HIS A 45 -28.31 21.97 -16.98
C HIS A 45 -29.13 21.66 -18.22
N ASN A 46 -29.26 22.65 -19.10
CA ASN A 46 -29.97 22.54 -20.38
C ASN A 46 -29.10 22.98 -21.56
N GLN A 47 -29.57 22.76 -22.79
CA GLN A 47 -28.85 23.14 -24.02
C GLN A 47 -28.51 24.64 -24.12
N ARG A 48 -29.24 25.53 -23.42
CA ARG A 48 -29.00 26.97 -23.45
C ARG A 48 -27.98 27.40 -22.38
N ALA A 49 -28.19 27.01 -21.14
CA ALA A 49 -27.37 27.44 -19.99
C ALA A 49 -26.07 26.63 -19.87
N LYS A 50 -26.09 25.34 -20.21
CA LYS A 50 -24.94 24.41 -20.20
C LYS A 50 -24.03 24.58 -18.98
N THR A 51 -24.60 24.76 -17.80
CA THR A 51 -23.80 25.01 -16.58
C THR A 51 -22.91 23.80 -16.33
N ALA A 52 -21.60 24.05 -16.14
CA ALA A 52 -20.56 23.03 -16.03
C ALA A 52 -20.49 22.05 -17.22
N GLY A 53 -20.95 22.47 -18.41
CA GLY A 53 -20.94 21.65 -19.62
C GLY A 53 -21.99 20.52 -19.66
N LEU A 54 -22.94 20.49 -18.71
CA LEU A 54 -23.94 19.43 -18.59
C LEU A 54 -25.29 19.83 -19.21
N MET A 55 -25.86 18.94 -20.03
CA MET A 55 -27.16 19.07 -20.69
C MET A 55 -28.01 17.85 -20.33
N LEU A 56 -28.85 17.96 -19.30
CA LEU A 56 -29.71 16.86 -18.86
C LEU A 56 -30.96 16.74 -19.74
N ASP A 57 -31.42 17.85 -20.32
CA ASP A 57 -32.58 17.95 -21.20
C ASP A 57 -32.42 17.20 -22.54
N THR A 58 -31.21 16.76 -22.89
CA THR A 58 -30.93 15.95 -24.07
C THR A 58 -30.87 14.45 -23.80
N LEU A 59 -30.89 14.02 -22.53
CA LEU A 59 -30.67 12.63 -22.16
C LEU A 59 -31.94 11.79 -22.24
N ASP A 60 -31.77 10.49 -22.50
CA ASP A 60 -32.85 9.50 -22.52
C ASP A 60 -33.15 9.00 -21.10
N TYR A 61 -34.21 9.54 -20.48
CA TYR A 61 -34.62 9.15 -19.12
C TYR A 61 -35.18 7.73 -19.01
N ALA A 62 -35.51 7.08 -20.14
CA ALA A 62 -35.95 5.69 -20.14
C ALA A 62 -34.77 4.71 -20.15
N HIS A 63 -33.63 5.12 -20.72
CA HIS A 63 -32.44 4.29 -20.92
C HIS A 63 -31.19 4.97 -20.34
N LEU A 64 -31.16 5.11 -19.02
CA LEU A 64 -30.07 5.81 -18.31
C LEU A 64 -28.70 5.18 -18.55
N GLU A 65 -28.67 3.88 -18.86
CA GLU A 65 -27.45 3.11 -19.14
C GLU A 65 -26.68 3.62 -20.36
N LYS A 66 -27.33 4.28 -21.33
CA LYS A 66 -26.66 4.86 -22.49
C LYS A 66 -25.71 6.00 -22.12
N ASP A 67 -25.98 6.67 -21.01
CA ASP A 67 -25.21 7.79 -20.46
C ASP A 67 -24.83 7.55 -18.99
N ALA A 68 -24.59 6.29 -18.61
CA ALA A 68 -24.29 5.90 -17.23
C ALA A 68 -23.20 6.77 -16.56
N PRO A 69 -22.06 7.10 -17.21
CA PRO A 69 -21.04 7.95 -16.59
C PRO A 69 -21.53 9.35 -16.21
N THR A 70 -22.50 9.89 -16.95
CA THR A 70 -23.12 11.19 -16.66
C THR A 70 -24.07 11.08 -15.48
N TRP A 71 -24.94 10.07 -15.46
CA TRP A 71 -25.87 9.84 -14.36
C TRP A 71 -25.18 9.49 -13.04
N GLU A 72 -24.08 8.76 -13.08
CA GLU A 72 -23.25 8.54 -11.89
C GLU A 72 -22.68 9.83 -11.32
N LYS A 73 -22.23 10.77 -12.17
CA LYS A 73 -21.79 12.09 -11.71
C LYS A 73 -22.94 12.87 -11.06
N VAL A 74 -24.15 12.79 -11.63
CA VAL A 74 -25.37 13.38 -11.05
C VAL A 74 -25.64 12.78 -9.67
N ILE A 75 -25.67 11.45 -9.55
CA ILE A 75 -25.85 10.75 -8.27
C ILE A 75 -24.82 11.23 -7.24
N ARG A 76 -23.53 11.26 -7.59
CA ARG A 76 -22.46 11.72 -6.68
C ARG A 76 -22.67 13.16 -6.21
N LYS A 77 -23.05 14.08 -7.10
CA LYS A 77 -23.29 15.49 -6.75
C LYS A 77 -24.55 15.70 -5.90
N ILE A 78 -25.57 14.88 -6.10
CA ILE A 78 -26.79 14.88 -5.28
C ILE A 78 -26.48 14.29 -3.89
N LYS A 79 -25.89 13.09 -3.83
CA LYS A 79 -25.57 12.39 -2.57
C LYS A 79 -24.61 13.21 -1.68
N THR A 80 -23.73 14.02 -2.25
CA THR A 80 -22.85 14.94 -1.50
C THR A 80 -23.48 16.30 -1.16
N GLY A 81 -24.70 16.59 -1.64
CA GLY A 81 -25.40 17.85 -1.34
C GLY A 81 -24.88 19.07 -2.10
N MET A 82 -24.03 18.85 -3.10
CA MET A 82 -23.50 19.91 -3.97
C MET A 82 -24.55 20.42 -4.96
N MET A 83 -25.49 19.56 -5.36
CA MET A 83 -26.54 19.90 -6.31
C MET A 83 -27.94 19.70 -5.70
N PRO A 84 -28.88 20.64 -5.93
CA PRO A 84 -28.69 21.99 -6.53
C PRO A 84 -27.70 22.86 -5.72
N PRO A 85 -27.01 23.86 -6.28
CA PRO A 85 -25.98 24.62 -5.55
C PRO A 85 -26.57 25.49 -4.42
N SER A 86 -25.70 26.02 -3.55
CA SER A 86 -26.13 26.98 -2.52
C SER A 86 -26.75 28.22 -3.17
N GLY A 87 -27.84 28.74 -2.59
CA GLY A 87 -28.60 29.86 -3.15
C GLY A 87 -29.61 29.49 -4.24
N ALA A 88 -29.56 28.29 -4.81
CA ALA A 88 -30.59 27.79 -5.71
C ALA A 88 -31.79 27.23 -4.93
N ARG A 89 -32.95 27.13 -5.60
CA ARG A 89 -34.11 26.41 -5.06
C ARG A 89 -33.71 24.95 -4.83
N ARG A 90 -33.92 24.45 -3.61
CA ARG A 90 -33.60 23.07 -3.22
C ARG A 90 -34.87 22.35 -2.75
N PRO A 91 -35.09 21.09 -3.16
CA PRO A 91 -36.13 20.25 -2.55
C PRO A 91 -35.67 19.77 -1.15
N GLU A 92 -36.57 19.09 -0.44
CA GLU A 92 -36.18 18.38 0.78
C GLU A 92 -35.12 17.29 0.50
N ARG A 93 -34.28 17.01 1.49
CA ARG A 93 -33.12 16.12 1.30
C ARG A 93 -33.52 14.67 1.00
N ASN A 94 -34.55 14.18 1.67
CA ASN A 94 -35.17 12.87 1.44
C ASN A 94 -35.60 12.66 -0.03
N LEU A 95 -36.14 13.69 -0.69
CA LEU A 95 -36.56 13.62 -2.10
C LEU A 95 -35.37 13.45 -3.03
N LEU A 96 -34.27 14.17 -2.77
CA LEU A 96 -33.03 14.03 -3.52
C LEU A 96 -32.37 12.67 -3.32
N ASP A 97 -32.35 12.17 -2.08
CA ASP A 97 -31.81 10.85 -1.78
C ASP A 97 -32.65 9.75 -2.43
N ALA A 98 -33.98 9.87 -2.39
CA ALA A 98 -34.89 8.95 -3.08
C ALA A 98 -34.67 8.96 -4.60
N PHE A 99 -34.54 10.14 -5.20
CA PHE A 99 -34.23 10.28 -6.62
C PHE A 99 -32.88 9.65 -6.99
N ALA A 100 -31.82 9.95 -6.24
CA ALA A 100 -30.49 9.39 -6.48
C ALA A 100 -30.47 7.87 -6.36
N ASN A 101 -31.14 7.31 -5.34
CA ASN A 101 -31.26 5.86 -5.14
C ASN A 101 -32.05 5.19 -6.26
N GLU A 102 -33.05 5.86 -6.84
CA GLU A 102 -33.82 5.34 -7.98
C GLU A 102 -32.98 5.31 -9.27
N VAL A 103 -32.21 6.38 -9.55
CA VAL A 103 -31.26 6.40 -10.68
C VAL A 103 -30.21 5.29 -10.51
N GLU A 104 -29.65 5.14 -9.31
CA GLU A 104 -28.66 4.09 -8.99
C GLU A 104 -29.23 2.69 -9.22
N LYS A 105 -30.41 2.37 -8.67
CA LYS A 105 -31.08 1.08 -8.89
C LYS A 105 -31.30 0.76 -10.37
N ARG A 106 -31.62 1.76 -11.19
CA ARG A 106 -31.82 1.61 -12.63
C ARG A 106 -30.52 1.28 -13.34
N LEU A 107 -29.44 2.00 -13.03
CA LEU A 107 -28.10 1.73 -13.55
C LEU A 107 -27.63 0.33 -13.13
N ASP A 108 -27.78 -0.03 -11.85
CA ASP A 108 -27.41 -1.35 -11.32
C ASP A 108 -28.19 -2.47 -12.01
N SER A 109 -29.50 -2.29 -12.21
CA SER A 109 -30.34 -3.26 -12.92
C SER A 109 -29.96 -3.39 -14.40
N ALA A 110 -29.57 -2.31 -15.05
CA ALA A 110 -29.08 -2.35 -16.42
C ALA A 110 -27.72 -3.06 -16.52
N ALA A 111 -26.78 -2.72 -15.63
CA ALA A 111 -25.48 -3.37 -15.52
C ALA A 111 -25.59 -4.87 -15.20
N ALA A 112 -26.57 -5.29 -14.42
CA ALA A 112 -26.81 -6.71 -14.15
C ALA A 112 -27.30 -7.48 -15.38
N ARG A 113 -28.06 -6.84 -16.29
CA ARG A 113 -28.58 -7.45 -17.52
C ARG A 113 -27.56 -7.46 -18.66
N SER A 114 -26.76 -6.40 -18.75
CA SER A 114 -25.71 -6.23 -19.75
C SER A 114 -24.45 -5.71 -19.06
N PRO A 115 -23.67 -6.61 -18.41
CA PRO A 115 -22.45 -6.21 -17.72
C PRO A 115 -21.49 -5.50 -18.67
N ASN A 116 -20.74 -4.55 -18.15
CA ASN A 116 -19.61 -3.94 -18.86
C ASN A 116 -18.45 -3.81 -17.86
N PRO A 117 -17.60 -4.85 -17.71
CA PRO A 117 -16.48 -4.82 -16.79
C PRO A 117 -15.34 -3.89 -17.25
N GLY A 118 -15.46 -3.27 -18.43
CA GLY A 118 -14.38 -2.52 -19.07
C GLY A 118 -13.30 -3.43 -19.66
N ALA A 119 -12.25 -2.80 -20.18
CA ALA A 119 -11.05 -3.49 -20.65
C ALA A 119 -9.89 -3.20 -19.69
N PRO A 120 -9.26 -4.21 -19.06
CA PRO A 120 -8.12 -3.98 -18.20
C PRO A 120 -6.89 -3.62 -19.03
N ALA A 121 -6.10 -2.64 -18.57
CA ALA A 121 -4.75 -2.46 -19.09
C ALA A 121 -3.80 -3.56 -18.60
N LEU A 122 -2.66 -3.69 -19.29
CA LEU A 122 -1.61 -4.62 -18.91
C LEU A 122 -1.02 -4.22 -17.55
N HIS A 123 -1.31 -5.02 -16.52
CA HIS A 123 -0.94 -4.69 -15.15
C HIS A 123 0.46 -5.21 -14.80
N ARG A 124 1.47 -4.35 -14.88
CA ARG A 124 2.83 -4.63 -14.41
C ARG A 124 2.91 -4.61 -12.89
N LEU A 125 3.78 -5.40 -12.28
CA LEU A 125 4.14 -5.24 -10.87
C LEU A 125 4.82 -3.88 -10.67
N ASN A 126 4.25 -3.05 -9.81
CA ASN A 126 4.94 -1.84 -9.36
C ASN A 126 6.15 -2.21 -8.47
N ARG A 127 6.99 -1.25 -8.11
CA ARG A 127 8.21 -1.51 -7.31
C ARG A 127 7.92 -2.19 -5.99
N THR A 128 6.85 -1.78 -5.31
CA THR A 128 6.46 -2.33 -4.01
C THR A 128 6.02 -3.78 -4.15
N GLU A 129 5.19 -4.08 -5.15
CA GLU A 129 4.76 -5.43 -5.47
C GLU A 129 5.94 -6.32 -5.91
N TYR A 130 6.87 -5.79 -6.72
CA TYR A 130 8.09 -6.50 -7.07
C TYR A 130 8.91 -6.87 -5.83
N ALA A 131 9.13 -5.93 -4.90
CA ALA A 131 9.83 -6.19 -3.64
C ALA A 131 9.16 -7.30 -2.82
N ASN A 132 7.83 -7.19 -2.65
CA ASN A 132 7.04 -8.14 -1.86
C ASN A 132 7.04 -9.54 -2.49
N VAL A 133 6.93 -9.64 -3.81
CA VAL A 133 6.98 -10.92 -4.52
C VAL A 133 8.37 -11.54 -4.36
N ILE A 134 9.46 -10.77 -4.44
CA ILE A 134 10.81 -11.28 -4.17
C ILE A 134 10.94 -11.80 -2.74
N ARG A 135 10.46 -11.04 -1.74
CA ARG A 135 10.44 -11.47 -0.34
C ARG A 135 9.66 -12.77 -0.16
N ASP A 136 8.50 -12.91 -0.79
CA ASP A 136 7.63 -14.06 -0.60
C ASP A 136 8.07 -15.29 -1.42
N LEU A 137 8.71 -15.08 -2.57
CA LEU A 137 9.28 -16.13 -3.40
C LEU A 137 10.59 -16.64 -2.80
N LEU A 138 11.47 -15.74 -2.37
CA LEU A 138 12.88 -16.02 -2.05
C LEU A 138 13.27 -15.77 -0.60
N ALA A 139 12.36 -15.35 0.29
CA ALA A 139 12.71 -14.98 1.68
C ALA A 139 13.84 -13.93 1.75
N LEU A 140 13.82 -12.98 0.82
CA LEU A 140 14.88 -11.99 0.64
C LEU A 140 14.28 -10.59 0.55
N ASP A 141 14.62 -9.74 1.52
CA ASP A 141 14.29 -8.32 1.47
C ASP A 141 15.27 -7.58 0.55
N VAL A 142 14.73 -6.74 -0.32
CA VAL A 142 15.49 -6.01 -1.33
C VAL A 142 15.12 -4.53 -1.32
N ASP A 143 16.13 -3.67 -1.35
CA ASP A 143 15.91 -2.25 -1.56
C ASP A 143 15.63 -1.97 -3.04
N VAL A 144 14.36 -2.04 -3.42
CA VAL A 144 13.92 -1.70 -4.78
C VAL A 144 14.13 -0.23 -5.11
N THR A 145 14.34 0.63 -4.11
CA THR A 145 14.55 2.06 -4.32
C THR A 145 15.85 2.34 -5.10
N ALA A 146 16.86 1.51 -4.85
CA ALA A 146 18.16 1.53 -5.49
C ALA A 146 18.26 0.69 -6.78
N LEU A 147 17.23 -0.12 -7.09
CA LEU A 147 17.28 -1.09 -8.21
C LEU A 147 16.47 -0.67 -9.43
N LEU A 148 15.35 0.01 -9.23
CA LEU A 148 14.39 0.37 -10.29
C LEU A 148 14.14 1.89 -10.28
N PRO A 149 13.72 2.52 -11.37
CA PRO A 149 13.17 3.88 -11.33
C PRO A 149 11.81 3.91 -10.62
N PRO A 150 11.35 5.07 -10.09
CA PRO A 150 10.00 5.22 -9.52
C PRO A 150 8.90 4.97 -10.56
N ASP A 151 7.76 4.44 -10.09
CA ASP A 151 6.55 4.30 -10.90
C ASP A 151 5.77 5.62 -10.90
N ASP A 152 5.01 5.86 -11.98
CA ASP A 152 4.04 6.96 -12.04
C ASP A 152 2.85 6.65 -11.14
N ALA A 153 2.23 7.70 -10.58
CA ALA A 153 1.03 7.60 -9.76
C ALA A 153 -0.13 8.35 -10.41
N THR A 154 -1.31 7.73 -10.40
CA THR A 154 -2.57 8.31 -10.87
C THR A 154 -3.59 8.21 -9.74
N ASP A 155 -4.40 9.24 -9.54
CA ASP A 155 -5.38 9.32 -8.45
C ASP A 155 -4.81 9.03 -7.04
N GLY A 156 -3.51 9.30 -6.86
CA GLY A 156 -2.79 9.05 -5.62
C GLY A 156 -2.24 7.62 -5.45
N PHE A 157 -2.44 6.73 -6.42
CA PHE A 157 -2.01 5.34 -6.37
C PHE A 157 -0.94 5.00 -7.42
N ASP A 158 0.10 4.28 -6.98
CA ASP A 158 1.25 3.81 -7.76
C ASP A 158 1.07 2.38 -8.33
N ASN A 159 -0.15 1.82 -8.27
CA ASN A 159 -0.47 0.47 -8.73
C ASN A 159 -1.66 0.42 -9.71
N ILE A 160 -2.00 1.55 -10.32
CA ILE A 160 -3.04 1.61 -11.36
C ILE A 160 -2.43 1.18 -12.69
N ALA A 161 -2.94 0.10 -13.28
CA ALA A 161 -2.40 -0.52 -14.49
C ALA A 161 -2.16 0.48 -15.64
N ASP A 162 -3.08 1.43 -15.85
CA ASP A 162 -3.00 2.45 -16.91
C ASP A 162 -1.78 3.38 -16.79
N ALA A 163 -1.23 3.53 -15.57
CA ALA A 163 -0.05 4.35 -15.30
C ALA A 163 1.27 3.54 -15.33
N LEU A 164 1.20 2.21 -15.38
CA LEU A 164 2.37 1.33 -15.21
C LEU A 164 3.08 1.01 -16.53
N GLY A 165 3.33 2.04 -17.33
CA GLY A 165 4.13 1.95 -18.54
C GLY A 165 5.53 1.36 -18.31
N THR A 166 6.13 0.83 -19.37
CA THR A 166 7.50 0.27 -19.33
C THR A 166 8.45 1.09 -20.18
N SER A 167 9.49 1.65 -19.55
CA SER A 167 10.56 2.38 -20.23
C SER A 167 11.78 1.48 -20.49
N PRO A 168 12.66 1.83 -21.45
CA PRO A 168 13.92 1.11 -21.66
C PRO A 168 14.80 1.05 -20.39
N ALA A 169 14.83 2.13 -19.60
CA ALA A 169 15.55 2.18 -18.34
C ALA A 169 14.98 1.19 -17.31
N LEU A 170 13.65 1.02 -17.27
CA LEU A 170 13.01 0.04 -16.39
C LEU A 170 13.37 -1.40 -16.79
N ILE A 171 13.41 -1.73 -18.09
CA ILE A 171 13.83 -3.05 -18.58
C ILE A 171 15.28 -3.34 -18.17
N GLN A 172 16.18 -2.38 -18.38
CA GLN A 172 17.59 -2.51 -17.94
C GLN A 172 17.69 -2.68 -16.42
N GLY A 173 16.89 -1.91 -15.67
CA GLY A 173 16.76 -2.04 -14.22
C GLY A 173 16.34 -3.44 -13.79
N TYR A 174 15.32 -4.03 -14.42
CA TYR A 174 14.87 -5.40 -14.11
C TYR A 174 15.97 -6.44 -14.35
N VAL A 175 16.70 -6.35 -15.47
CA VAL A 175 17.81 -7.28 -15.75
C VAL A 175 18.91 -7.14 -14.70
N SER A 176 19.32 -5.92 -14.37
CA SER A 176 20.33 -5.67 -13.33
C SER A 176 19.86 -6.17 -11.95
N ALA A 177 18.62 -5.88 -11.59
CA ALA A 177 18.00 -6.29 -10.34
C ALA A 177 17.94 -7.82 -10.25
N ALA A 178 17.42 -8.50 -11.27
CA ALA A 178 17.32 -9.96 -11.29
C ALA A 178 18.67 -10.66 -11.14
N MET A 179 19.73 -10.14 -11.78
CA MET A 179 21.08 -10.67 -11.64
C MET A 179 21.65 -10.44 -10.23
N LYS A 180 21.44 -9.26 -9.63
CA LYS A 180 21.89 -8.99 -8.26
C LYS A 180 21.13 -9.83 -7.23
N ILE A 181 19.81 -9.95 -7.41
CA ILE A 181 18.92 -10.69 -6.52
C ILE A 181 19.22 -12.18 -6.59
N SER A 182 19.35 -12.76 -7.79
CA SER A 182 19.61 -14.19 -7.93
C SER A 182 20.94 -14.59 -7.29
N ARG A 183 22.01 -13.80 -7.48
CA ARG A 183 23.33 -14.02 -6.86
C ARG A 183 23.26 -14.00 -5.34
N ARG A 184 22.55 -13.03 -4.75
CA ARG A 184 22.35 -12.96 -3.30
C ARG A 184 21.50 -14.12 -2.78
N ALA A 185 20.44 -14.48 -3.51
CA ALA A 185 19.50 -15.51 -3.10
C ALA A 185 20.14 -16.92 -3.08
N VAL A 186 21.01 -17.23 -4.05
CA VAL A 186 21.75 -18.50 -4.06
C VAL A 186 23.00 -18.46 -3.19
N GLY A 187 23.51 -17.30 -2.77
CA GLY A 187 24.77 -17.20 -2.03
C GLY A 187 26.00 -17.40 -2.92
N ASP A 188 26.06 -16.66 -4.03
CA ASP A 188 27.15 -16.68 -5.00
C ASP A 188 28.51 -16.38 -4.34
N ARG A 189 29.42 -17.36 -4.40
CA ARG A 189 30.77 -17.30 -3.82
C ARG A 189 31.76 -16.47 -4.64
N THR A 190 31.33 -15.90 -5.76
CA THR A 190 32.11 -14.99 -6.60
C THR A 190 31.75 -13.52 -6.37
N LEU A 191 30.92 -13.23 -5.35
CA LEU A 191 30.60 -11.86 -4.96
C LEU A 191 31.87 -11.11 -4.53
N ILE A 192 32.03 -9.91 -5.09
CA ILE A 192 33.08 -8.99 -4.66
C ILE A 192 32.57 -8.15 -3.48
N PRO A 193 33.45 -7.74 -2.55
CA PRO A 193 33.07 -6.87 -1.45
C PRO A 193 32.35 -5.61 -1.95
N SER A 194 31.24 -5.29 -1.30
CA SER A 194 30.47 -4.08 -1.55
C SER A 194 30.09 -3.41 -0.24
N GLN A 195 29.98 -2.10 -0.28
CA GLN A 195 29.58 -1.30 0.87
C GLN A 195 28.07 -1.01 0.81
N VAL A 196 27.39 -1.22 1.93
CA VAL A 196 26.01 -0.79 2.15
C VAL A 196 25.99 0.16 3.35
N THR A 197 25.39 1.32 3.16
CA THR A 197 25.29 2.36 4.19
C THR A 197 23.84 2.56 4.58
N TYR A 198 23.56 2.37 5.87
CA TYR A 198 22.30 2.72 6.49
C TYR A 198 22.49 4.04 7.21
N ASN A 199 21.61 5.01 6.96
CA ASN A 199 21.64 6.30 7.64
C ASN A 199 20.45 6.42 8.58
N ALA A 200 20.65 7.04 9.74
CA ALA A 200 19.54 7.46 10.58
C ALA A 200 18.68 8.48 9.81
N PRO A 201 17.34 8.41 9.90
CA PRO A 201 16.48 9.41 9.29
C PRO A 201 16.87 10.83 9.75
N GLY A 202 16.88 11.78 8.82
CA GLY A 202 17.18 13.18 9.14
C GLY A 202 16.20 13.74 10.17
N GLY A 203 16.69 14.44 11.19
CA GLY A 203 15.86 15.04 12.24
C GLY A 203 15.31 14.06 13.29
N PHE A 204 15.71 12.78 13.25
CA PHE A 204 15.38 11.82 14.29
C PHE A 204 16.15 12.14 15.59
N SER A 205 15.44 12.35 16.70
CA SER A 205 16.07 12.58 18.00
C SER A 205 16.84 11.33 18.44
N GLN A 206 18.07 11.54 18.88
CA GLN A 206 18.98 10.50 19.37
C GLN A 206 19.03 10.48 20.91
N ASP A 207 18.05 11.08 21.57
CA ASP A 207 18.08 11.30 23.02
C ASP A 207 17.29 10.23 23.80
N ARG A 208 16.58 9.35 23.08
CA ARG A 208 15.68 8.34 23.63
C ARG A 208 16.09 6.92 23.26
N HIS A 209 15.55 5.98 24.01
CA HIS A 209 15.63 4.55 23.71
C HIS A 209 14.84 4.24 22.43
N ILE A 210 15.37 3.34 21.61
CA ILE A 210 14.71 2.80 20.41
C ILE A 210 14.36 1.33 20.69
N GLU A 211 13.10 0.97 20.46
CA GLU A 211 12.61 -0.40 20.67
C GLU A 211 13.46 -1.44 19.91
N GLY A 212 13.77 -2.55 20.58
CA GLY A 212 14.64 -3.60 20.05
C GLY A 212 16.14 -3.41 20.34
N LEU A 213 16.56 -2.23 20.82
CA LEU A 213 17.93 -2.03 21.32
C LEU A 213 18.03 -2.36 22.83
N PRO A 214 19.24 -2.61 23.37
CA PRO A 214 19.41 -2.95 24.77
C PRO A 214 18.87 -1.89 25.73
N LEU A 215 18.26 -2.33 26.82
CA LEU A 215 17.80 -1.44 27.90
C LEU A 215 18.98 -0.65 28.49
N GLY A 216 18.72 0.60 28.86
CA GLY A 216 19.77 1.53 29.32
C GLY A 216 20.60 2.15 28.18
N THR A 217 20.19 1.96 26.94
CA THR A 217 20.73 2.69 25.78
C THR A 217 19.81 3.83 25.35
N ARG A 218 20.38 4.81 24.66
CA ARG A 218 19.70 5.90 23.96
C ARG A 218 20.40 6.12 22.64
N GLY A 219 19.73 6.71 21.66
CA GLY A 219 20.37 7.16 20.41
C GLY A 219 21.05 6.00 19.67
N GLY A 220 20.36 5.45 18.69
CA GLY A 220 20.85 4.28 18.00
C GLY A 220 20.23 4.08 16.64
N MET A 221 20.58 2.96 16.06
CA MET A 221 19.99 2.42 14.83
C MET A 221 19.80 0.92 15.00
N LEU A 222 18.63 0.43 14.59
CA LEU A 222 18.32 -0.99 14.45
C LEU A 222 17.99 -1.22 12.97
N ILE A 223 18.79 -2.03 12.29
CA ILE A 223 18.66 -2.31 10.86
C ILE A 223 18.50 -3.80 10.61
N GLN A 224 17.81 -4.14 9.53
CA GLN A 224 17.78 -5.50 8.98
C GLN A 224 18.75 -5.55 7.79
N HIS A 225 19.63 -6.55 7.77
CA HIS A 225 20.53 -6.80 6.66
C HIS A 225 20.58 -8.29 6.33
N THR A 226 20.49 -8.61 5.04
CA THR A 226 20.65 -10.00 4.57
C THR A 226 22.06 -10.20 4.03
N PHE A 227 22.87 -10.93 4.78
CA PHE A 227 24.23 -11.29 4.41
C PHE A 227 24.21 -12.41 3.35
N PRO A 228 24.86 -12.22 2.18
CA PRO A 228 24.73 -13.16 1.07
C PRO A 228 25.49 -14.48 1.26
N THR A 229 26.54 -14.51 2.08
CA THR A 229 27.44 -15.67 2.24
C THR A 229 27.98 -15.75 3.66
N ASP A 230 28.46 -16.94 4.07
CA ASP A 230 29.22 -17.06 5.31
C ASP A 230 30.59 -16.45 5.06
N ALA A 231 30.89 -15.36 5.76
CA ALA A 231 32.05 -14.53 5.46
C ALA A 231 32.40 -13.60 6.64
N GLU A 232 33.56 -12.97 6.57
CA GLU A 232 33.87 -11.83 7.42
C GLU A 232 33.27 -10.55 6.83
N TYR A 233 32.69 -9.73 7.71
CA TYR A 233 32.14 -8.42 7.37
C TYR A 233 32.73 -7.35 8.26
N GLU A 234 33.07 -6.23 7.64
CA GLU A 234 33.55 -5.04 8.32
C GLU A 234 32.40 -4.08 8.56
N PHE A 235 32.27 -3.62 9.79
CA PHE A 235 31.25 -2.70 10.25
C PHE A 235 31.91 -1.37 10.60
N SER A 236 31.31 -0.26 10.18
CA SER A 236 31.67 1.08 10.64
C SER A 236 30.46 1.80 11.21
N ILE A 237 30.60 2.30 12.43
CA ILE A 237 29.53 2.99 13.16
C ILE A 237 29.81 4.49 13.15
N GLY A 238 28.97 5.20 12.40
CA GLY A 238 29.01 6.65 12.30
C GLY A 238 28.25 7.33 13.43
N GLY A 239 28.70 8.52 13.79
CA GLY A 239 27.99 9.38 14.74
C GLY A 239 28.92 10.17 15.64
N GLY A 240 28.41 11.29 16.15
CA GLY A 240 28.98 11.92 17.34
C GLY A 240 28.48 11.11 18.53
N LEU A 241 29.33 10.33 19.20
CA LEU A 241 28.88 9.42 20.27
C LEU A 241 28.84 10.08 21.66
N GLY A 242 29.13 11.39 21.74
CA GLY A 242 29.12 12.15 22.99
C GLY A 242 30.06 11.66 24.08
N GLY A 243 31.09 10.87 23.72
CA GLY A 243 31.98 10.19 24.68
C GLY A 243 31.38 8.96 25.37
N GLY A 244 30.14 8.56 25.03
CA GLY A 244 29.50 7.35 25.52
C GLY A 244 30.05 6.09 24.86
N ALA A 245 30.05 4.97 25.60
CA ALA A 245 30.27 3.65 25.01
C ALA A 245 29.12 3.30 24.08
N VAL A 246 29.37 2.51 23.04
CA VAL A 246 28.33 2.03 22.11
C VAL A 246 28.16 0.54 22.33
N ASP A 247 26.91 0.12 22.50
CA ASP A 247 26.54 -1.28 22.49
C ASP A 247 26.20 -1.69 21.06
N ILE A 248 26.85 -2.75 20.60
CA ILE A 248 26.58 -3.40 19.32
C ILE A 248 25.83 -4.69 19.60
N THR A 249 24.74 -4.91 18.88
CA THR A 249 23.97 -6.14 18.94
C THR A 249 23.80 -6.78 17.58
N ILE A 250 23.85 -8.11 17.53
CA ILE A 250 23.49 -8.91 16.37
C ILE A 250 22.39 -9.86 16.83
N ASP A 251 21.23 -9.81 16.17
CA ASP A 251 20.02 -10.56 16.52
C ASP A 251 19.57 -10.38 17.99
N GLY A 252 19.78 -9.17 18.51
CA GLY A 252 19.45 -8.81 19.89
C GLY A 252 20.52 -9.21 20.91
N GLU A 253 21.53 -10.00 20.54
CA GLU A 253 22.63 -10.38 21.42
C GLU A 253 23.78 -9.38 21.33
N LYS A 254 24.30 -8.98 22.49
CA LYS A 254 25.43 -8.03 22.56
C LYS A 254 26.73 -8.68 22.12
N VAL A 255 27.46 -8.00 21.24
CA VAL A 255 28.76 -8.46 20.75
C VAL A 255 29.88 -7.63 21.36
N ASP A 256 30.90 -8.30 21.92
CA ASP A 256 32.08 -7.65 22.46
C ASP A 256 33.08 -7.35 21.34
N VAL A 257 33.33 -6.07 21.09
CA VAL A 257 34.24 -5.59 20.05
C VAL A 257 35.22 -4.59 20.64
N ARG A 258 36.51 -4.75 20.32
CA ARG A 258 37.58 -3.88 20.83
C ARG A 258 37.40 -2.41 20.43
N ASN A 259 36.91 -2.16 19.22
CA ASN A 259 36.65 -0.83 18.68
C ASN A 259 35.26 -0.80 18.06
N THR A 260 34.30 -0.19 18.76
CA THR A 260 32.90 -0.11 18.32
C THR A 260 32.69 0.81 17.11
N ARG A 261 33.67 1.64 16.73
CA ARG A 261 33.58 2.49 15.53
C ARG A 261 33.94 1.75 14.25
N SER A 262 34.85 0.77 14.32
CA SER A 262 35.28 -0.01 13.17
C SER A 262 35.80 -1.36 13.65
N PHE A 263 35.10 -2.42 13.23
CA PHE A 263 35.39 -3.79 13.63
C PHE A 263 35.03 -4.76 12.50
N ARG A 264 35.64 -5.94 12.53
CA ARG A 264 35.35 -7.03 11.60
C ARG A 264 34.91 -8.27 12.38
N LEU A 265 33.88 -8.95 11.89
CA LEU A 265 33.33 -10.15 12.51
C LEU A 265 32.95 -11.18 11.44
N PRO A 266 33.12 -12.48 11.72
CA PRO A 266 32.48 -13.53 10.92
C PRO A 266 30.98 -13.52 11.17
N ILE A 267 30.19 -13.49 10.09
CA ILE A 267 28.72 -13.52 10.13
C ILE A 267 28.23 -14.65 9.22
N GLN A 268 27.21 -15.37 9.68
CA GLN A 268 26.56 -16.40 8.87
C GLN A 268 25.69 -15.76 7.78
N ALA A 269 25.54 -16.44 6.66
CA ALA A 269 24.65 -15.97 5.61
C ALA A 269 23.18 -15.97 6.11
N GLY A 270 22.39 -15.00 5.64
CA GLY A 270 20.97 -14.89 5.96
C GLY A 270 20.58 -13.53 6.53
N PRO A 271 19.28 -13.36 6.87
CA PRO A 271 18.79 -12.15 7.48
C PRO A 271 19.26 -12.04 8.93
N HIS A 272 19.81 -10.88 9.28
CA HIS A 272 20.27 -10.56 10.62
C HIS A 272 19.82 -9.15 11.00
N THR A 273 19.51 -8.97 12.30
CA THR A 273 19.21 -7.68 12.89
C THR A 273 20.49 -7.08 13.48
N ILE A 274 20.93 -5.92 12.98
CA ILE A 274 22.11 -5.22 13.52
C ILE A 274 21.64 -4.01 14.31
N GLY A 275 22.05 -3.92 15.57
CA GLY A 275 21.79 -2.79 16.45
C GLY A 275 23.08 -2.10 16.87
N ALA A 276 23.04 -0.77 16.92
CA ALA A 276 24.09 0.05 17.52
C ALA A 276 23.44 1.17 18.32
N ALA A 277 23.77 1.32 19.59
CA ALA A 277 23.16 2.31 20.47
C ALA A 277 24.17 2.88 21.47
N VAL A 278 24.03 4.16 21.83
CA VAL A 278 24.89 4.78 22.86
C VAL A 278 24.40 4.36 24.25
N VAL A 279 25.30 3.86 25.09
CA VAL A 279 25.01 3.53 26.49
C VAL A 279 24.73 4.83 27.25
N ASP A 280 23.57 4.92 27.90
CA ASP A 280 23.19 6.08 28.68
C ASP A 280 23.82 6.03 30.07
N ARG A 281 25.02 6.59 30.22
CA ARG A 281 25.75 6.64 31.50
C ARG A 281 25.43 7.87 32.35
N THR A 282 24.69 8.82 31.79
CA THR A 282 24.39 10.12 32.41
C THR A 282 23.07 10.12 33.19
N ARG A 283 22.16 9.21 32.87
CA ARG A 283 20.91 8.98 33.61
C ARG A 283 21.13 7.87 34.65
N GLY A 284 21.55 8.24 35.85
CA GLY A 284 21.96 7.30 36.90
C GLY A 284 20.79 6.58 37.60
N ALA A 285 20.89 5.25 37.70
CA ALA A 285 20.30 4.32 38.68
C ALA A 285 18.87 4.57 39.22
N GLY A 286 17.87 3.90 38.62
CA GLY A 286 16.55 3.64 39.24
C GLY A 286 15.57 2.90 38.30
N VAL A 287 14.79 1.95 38.84
CA VAL A 287 13.79 1.16 38.08
C VAL A 287 12.65 2.03 37.56
N ASP A 288 12.29 3.09 38.30
CA ASP A 288 11.26 4.05 37.89
C ASP A 288 11.77 5.02 36.81
N GLU A 289 13.09 5.22 36.69
CA GLU A 289 13.69 6.14 35.71
C GLU A 289 14.08 5.49 34.39
N GLN A 290 14.17 4.16 34.33
CA GLN A 290 14.09 3.40 33.07
C GLN A 290 12.76 3.67 32.32
N TYR A 291 11.74 4.16 33.03
CA TYR A 291 10.47 4.65 32.48
C TYR A 291 10.30 6.18 32.57
N SER A 292 11.21 6.92 33.22
CA SER A 292 11.09 8.37 33.45
C SER A 292 11.81 9.19 32.38
N ASP A 293 11.21 9.29 31.20
CA ASP A 293 11.63 10.23 30.16
C ASP A 293 11.15 11.69 30.47
N TYR A 294 10.85 12.00 31.74
CA TYR A 294 9.93 13.09 32.14
C TYR A 294 10.54 14.33 32.82
N ARG A 295 11.85 14.60 32.67
CA ARG A 295 12.42 15.89 33.11
C ARG A 295 13.37 16.49 32.08
N VAL A 296 12.82 17.03 30.99
CA VAL A 296 13.55 17.99 30.16
C VAL A 296 13.31 19.40 30.71
N ASN A 297 14.13 19.77 31.69
CA ASN A 297 14.60 21.14 31.82
C ASN A 297 16.06 21.13 32.30
N SER A 298 16.85 20.21 31.75
CA SER A 298 18.28 20.14 32.00
C SER A 298 19.02 20.80 30.84
N ALA A 299 19.80 21.83 31.15
CA ALA A 299 20.71 22.54 30.25
C ALA A 299 21.86 21.67 29.69
N PHE A 300 21.68 20.35 29.63
CA PHE A 300 22.64 19.39 29.11
C PHE A 300 22.12 18.85 27.79
N ASN A 301 22.54 19.46 26.69
CA ASN A 301 22.54 18.80 25.38
C ASN A 301 23.43 17.56 25.52
N VAL A 302 22.85 16.37 25.67
CA VAL A 302 23.64 15.15 25.54
C VAL A 302 23.85 14.93 24.05
N GLY A 303 24.78 15.69 23.47
CA GLY A 303 25.07 15.66 22.05
C GLY A 303 25.53 14.26 21.65
N GLY A 304 24.76 13.58 20.80
CA GLY A 304 25.26 12.43 20.09
C GLY A 304 24.36 11.20 20.03
N GLY A 305 24.57 10.40 18.98
CA GLY A 305 23.88 9.15 18.68
C GLY A 305 24.54 8.45 17.50
N VAL A 306 23.99 7.29 17.13
CA VAL A 306 24.40 6.58 15.90
C VAL A 306 23.68 7.21 14.72
N ASN A 307 24.44 7.73 13.75
CA ASN A 307 23.87 8.33 12.54
C ASN A 307 24.05 7.47 11.29
N SER A 308 24.96 6.51 11.31
CA SER A 308 25.07 5.52 10.25
C SER A 308 25.63 4.19 10.74
N ILE A 309 25.19 3.12 10.08
CA ILE A 309 25.80 1.80 10.14
C ILE A 309 26.23 1.46 8.72
N VAL A 310 27.53 1.26 8.52
CA VAL A 310 28.11 0.85 7.24
C VAL A 310 28.55 -0.59 7.35
N ILE A 311 28.13 -1.43 6.41
CA ILE A 311 28.52 -2.83 6.30
C ILE A 311 29.31 -2.99 5.01
N ASN A 312 30.49 -3.60 5.09
CA ASN A 312 31.40 -3.85 3.98
C ASN A 312 31.78 -5.33 3.93
N GLY A 313 31.64 -5.96 2.77
CA GLY A 313 31.91 -7.38 2.58
C GLY A 313 31.10 -7.97 1.42
N PRO A 314 31.12 -9.29 1.22
CA PRO A 314 31.80 -10.31 2.03
C PRO A 314 33.33 -10.34 1.84
N PHE A 315 34.09 -10.59 2.91
CA PHE A 315 35.52 -10.91 2.90
C PHE A 315 35.75 -12.37 3.34
N ASP A 316 36.83 -13.00 2.87
CA ASP A 316 37.25 -14.34 3.34
C ASP A 316 36.11 -15.38 3.37
N MET A 317 35.33 -15.43 2.28
CA MET A 317 34.13 -16.27 2.18
C MET A 317 34.43 -17.75 2.46
N THR A 318 33.65 -18.36 3.35
CA THR A 318 33.77 -19.77 3.73
C THR A 318 32.68 -20.65 3.12
N GLY A 319 31.53 -20.08 2.72
CA GLY A 319 30.43 -20.85 2.15
C GLY A 319 29.24 -20.00 1.70
N ALA A 320 28.28 -20.65 1.03
CA ALA A 320 27.00 -20.01 0.63
C ALA A 320 25.98 -19.91 1.79
N GLY A 321 26.27 -20.54 2.93
CA GLY A 321 25.41 -20.63 4.11
C GLY A 321 24.10 -21.41 3.92
N ASP A 322 23.39 -21.60 5.02
CA ASP A 322 22.04 -22.17 5.06
C ASP A 322 21.02 -21.07 5.35
N THR A 323 20.61 -20.37 4.29
CA THR A 323 19.72 -19.21 4.40
C THR A 323 18.25 -19.60 4.19
N PRO A 324 17.29 -18.84 4.73
CA PRO A 324 15.88 -18.99 4.38
C PRO A 324 15.63 -18.95 2.87
N SER A 325 16.44 -18.19 2.12
CA SER A 325 16.38 -18.11 0.67
C SER A 325 16.78 -19.41 -0.01
N ARG A 326 17.94 -19.96 0.37
CA ARG A 326 18.43 -21.23 -0.17
C ARG A 326 17.47 -22.38 0.14
N ARG A 327 16.87 -22.43 1.33
CA ARG A 327 15.84 -23.43 1.68
C ARG A 327 14.58 -23.32 0.80
N ARG A 328 14.20 -22.11 0.35
CA ARG A 328 13.08 -21.92 -0.59
C ARG A 328 13.43 -22.28 -2.03
N ILE A 329 14.69 -22.10 -2.43
CA ILE A 329 15.17 -22.36 -3.79
C ILE A 329 15.47 -23.85 -3.98
N PHE A 330 16.34 -24.42 -3.15
CA PHE A 330 16.89 -25.76 -3.29
C PHE A 330 16.01 -26.80 -2.61
N VAL A 331 14.77 -26.93 -3.08
CA VAL A 331 13.81 -27.98 -2.64
C VAL A 331 14.28 -29.40 -2.98
N CYS A 332 15.25 -29.51 -3.88
CA CYS A 332 15.97 -30.72 -4.20
C CYS A 332 17.49 -30.44 -4.14
N GLN A 333 18.28 -31.43 -3.73
CA GLN A 333 19.74 -31.40 -3.79
C GLN A 333 20.24 -32.67 -4.50
N PRO A 334 21.00 -32.57 -5.60
CA PRO A 334 21.46 -33.74 -6.33
C PRO A 334 22.60 -34.44 -5.57
N ALA A 335 22.54 -35.76 -5.41
CA ALA A 335 23.62 -36.53 -4.79
C ALA A 335 24.79 -36.78 -5.76
N SER A 336 24.53 -36.71 -7.06
CA SER A 336 25.53 -36.91 -8.12
C SER A 336 25.22 -36.09 -9.37
N SER A 337 26.20 -35.96 -10.27
CA SER A 337 26.06 -35.16 -11.50
C SER A 337 24.95 -35.65 -12.43
N SER A 338 24.59 -36.94 -12.41
CA SER A 338 23.51 -37.49 -13.23
C SER A 338 22.11 -37.06 -12.75
N GLU A 339 21.97 -36.69 -11.48
CA GLU A 339 20.70 -36.25 -10.88
C GLU A 339 20.47 -34.75 -10.99
N GLU A 340 21.51 -33.98 -11.36
CA GLU A 340 21.43 -32.52 -11.45
C GLU A 340 20.30 -32.05 -12.37
N VAL A 341 20.13 -32.67 -13.55
CA VAL A 341 19.12 -32.22 -14.52
C VAL A 341 17.69 -32.41 -14.02
N SER A 342 17.39 -33.56 -13.39
CA SER A 342 16.07 -33.81 -12.79
C SER A 342 15.82 -32.88 -11.61
N CYS A 343 16.83 -32.69 -10.76
CA CYS A 343 16.76 -31.84 -9.59
C CYS A 343 16.55 -30.36 -9.96
N ALA A 344 17.27 -29.87 -10.97
CA ALA A 344 17.09 -28.52 -11.50
C ALA A 344 15.69 -28.31 -12.06
N ARG A 345 15.13 -29.29 -12.78
CA ARG A 345 13.75 -29.21 -13.29
C ARG A 345 12.74 -29.12 -12.16
N GLU A 346 12.92 -29.87 -11.08
CA GLU A 346 12.04 -29.81 -9.91
C GLU A 346 12.09 -28.44 -9.23
N ILE A 347 13.29 -27.93 -8.95
CA ILE A 347 13.51 -26.60 -8.39
C ILE A 347 12.86 -25.51 -9.24
N LEU A 348 13.13 -25.52 -10.55
CA LEU A 348 12.61 -24.51 -11.47
C LEU A 348 11.10 -24.60 -11.64
N THR A 349 10.52 -25.80 -11.55
CA THR A 349 9.07 -25.98 -11.55
C THR A 349 8.44 -25.34 -10.32
N ALA A 350 9.00 -25.60 -9.13
CA ALA A 350 8.49 -25.04 -7.88
C ALA A 350 8.58 -23.50 -7.86
N LEU A 351 9.73 -22.95 -8.27
CA LEU A 351 9.94 -21.50 -8.35
C LEU A 351 9.04 -20.83 -9.40
N ALA A 352 9.04 -21.34 -10.63
CA ALA A 352 8.28 -20.73 -11.72
C ALA A 352 6.77 -20.86 -11.51
N ARG A 353 6.27 -21.94 -10.92
CA ARG A 353 4.84 -22.08 -10.59
C ARG A 353 4.36 -20.94 -9.68
N ARG A 354 5.14 -20.62 -8.65
CA ARG A 354 4.81 -19.54 -7.70
C ARG A 354 5.02 -18.17 -8.33
N ALA A 355 6.16 -17.98 -9.00
CA ALA A 355 6.53 -16.73 -9.66
C ALA A 355 5.56 -16.31 -10.76
N PHE A 356 5.11 -17.26 -11.59
CA PHE A 356 4.17 -17.02 -12.69
C PHE A 356 2.72 -17.21 -12.27
N ARG A 357 2.48 -17.69 -11.03
CA ARG A 357 1.16 -17.80 -10.40
C ARG A 357 0.22 -18.78 -11.11
N ARG A 358 0.81 -19.72 -11.86
CA ARG A 358 0.11 -20.76 -12.63
C ARG A 358 1.05 -21.94 -12.91
N PRO A 359 0.53 -23.10 -13.36
CA PRO A 359 1.36 -24.15 -13.90
C PRO A 359 2.31 -23.63 -15.00
N VAL A 360 3.54 -24.16 -15.00
CA VAL A 360 4.60 -23.76 -15.92
C VAL A 360 4.39 -24.45 -17.27
N LEU A 361 4.49 -23.71 -18.37
CA LEU A 361 4.38 -24.27 -19.71
C LEU A 361 5.67 -24.99 -20.11
N ASP A 362 5.58 -25.99 -20.99
CA ASP A 362 6.75 -26.74 -21.48
C ASP A 362 7.76 -25.84 -22.20
N SER A 363 7.28 -24.81 -22.92
CA SER A 363 8.13 -23.81 -23.59
C SER A 363 8.89 -22.93 -22.60
N GLU A 364 8.24 -22.54 -21.50
CA GLU A 364 8.84 -21.78 -20.41
C GLU A 364 9.89 -22.62 -19.70
N MET A 365 9.56 -23.88 -19.35
CA MET A 365 10.50 -24.81 -18.74
C MET A 365 11.71 -25.08 -19.63
N SER A 366 11.51 -25.27 -20.94
CA SER A 366 12.60 -25.45 -21.91
C SER A 366 13.54 -24.23 -21.92
N THR A 367 12.97 -23.02 -21.87
CA THR A 367 13.75 -21.79 -21.77
C THR A 367 14.56 -21.74 -20.48
N LEU A 368 13.93 -22.01 -19.33
CA LEU A 368 14.60 -22.00 -18.03
C LEU A 368 15.73 -23.02 -17.94
N MET A 369 15.51 -24.24 -18.45
CA MET A 369 16.53 -25.28 -18.50
C MET A 369 17.72 -24.90 -19.41
N ASN A 370 17.51 -24.11 -20.47
CA ASN A 370 18.62 -23.60 -21.28
C ASN A 370 19.50 -22.62 -20.49
N PHE A 371 18.91 -21.71 -19.71
CA PHE A 371 19.67 -20.81 -18.82
C PHE A 371 20.41 -21.59 -17.74
N TYR A 372 19.77 -22.61 -17.16
CA TYR A 372 20.41 -23.52 -16.21
C TYR A 372 21.65 -24.18 -16.82
N GLN A 373 21.52 -24.78 -18.01
CA GLN A 373 22.64 -25.45 -18.68
C GLN A 373 23.79 -24.49 -19.01
N GLN A 374 23.49 -23.25 -19.39
CA GLN A 374 24.51 -22.22 -19.65
C GLN A 374 25.25 -21.85 -18.37
N GLY A 375 24.54 -21.58 -17.27
CA GLY A 375 25.16 -21.29 -15.98
C GLY A 375 25.98 -22.47 -15.44
N ARG A 376 25.45 -23.70 -15.59
CA ARG A 376 26.12 -24.93 -15.17
C ARG A 376 27.43 -25.19 -15.93
N LYS A 377 27.48 -24.85 -17.21
CA LYS A 377 28.72 -24.90 -18.03
C LYS A 377 29.74 -23.85 -17.62
N GLY A 378 29.27 -22.70 -17.13
CA GLY A 378 30.15 -21.61 -16.67
C GLY A 378 30.82 -21.90 -15.32
N ALA A 379 30.13 -22.61 -14.42
CA ALA A 379 30.67 -23.01 -13.12
C ALA A 379 30.03 -24.30 -12.59
N ASP A 380 29.02 -24.19 -11.73
CA ASP A 380 28.45 -25.30 -10.95
C ASP A 380 26.92 -25.34 -11.00
N PHE A 381 26.33 -26.32 -10.30
CA PHE A 381 24.89 -26.53 -10.20
C PHE A 381 24.15 -25.26 -9.75
N GLU A 382 24.64 -24.63 -8.68
CA GLU A 382 24.01 -23.45 -8.09
C GLU A 382 24.08 -22.25 -9.05
N THR A 383 25.18 -22.08 -9.78
CA THR A 383 25.31 -21.07 -10.84
C THR A 383 24.30 -21.30 -11.97
N GLY A 384 24.02 -22.57 -12.31
CA GLY A 384 22.93 -22.92 -13.22
C GLY A 384 21.57 -22.42 -12.70
N ILE A 385 21.23 -22.76 -11.45
CA ILE A 385 19.97 -22.34 -10.82
C ILE A 385 19.89 -20.81 -10.73
N GLN A 386 20.99 -20.13 -10.41
CA GLN A 386 21.09 -18.67 -10.35
C GLN A 386 20.69 -18.01 -11.68
N GLN A 387 21.21 -18.49 -12.81
CA GLN A 387 20.92 -17.94 -14.14
C GLN A 387 19.46 -18.16 -14.54
N ALA A 388 18.93 -19.36 -14.27
CA ALA A 388 17.54 -19.67 -14.52
C ALA A 388 16.60 -18.84 -13.61
N LEU A 389 16.96 -18.64 -12.34
CA LEU A 389 16.24 -17.76 -11.42
C LEU A 389 16.25 -16.31 -11.91
N ALA A 390 17.40 -15.78 -12.34
CA ALA A 390 17.45 -14.44 -12.93
C ALA A 390 16.50 -14.32 -14.13
N ARG A 391 16.39 -15.36 -14.96
CA ARG A 391 15.44 -15.39 -16.08
C ARG A 391 13.97 -15.39 -15.62
N ILE A 392 13.64 -16.06 -14.52
CA ILE A 392 12.30 -16.03 -13.92
C ILE A 392 11.94 -14.59 -13.51
N LEU A 393 12.85 -13.91 -12.80
CA LEU A 393 12.62 -12.57 -12.22
C LEU A 393 12.47 -11.43 -13.24
N VAL A 394 12.71 -11.70 -14.53
CA VAL A 394 12.49 -10.76 -15.64
C VAL A 394 11.49 -11.28 -16.67
N ALA A 395 10.87 -12.43 -16.43
CA ALA A 395 9.90 -12.98 -17.36
C ALA A 395 8.64 -12.10 -17.43
N PRO A 396 8.01 -11.96 -18.61
CA PRO A 396 6.71 -11.29 -18.70
C PRO A 396 5.67 -11.87 -17.74
N ALA A 397 5.61 -13.21 -17.63
CA ALA A 397 4.71 -13.89 -16.68
C ALA A 397 5.02 -13.60 -15.20
N PHE A 398 6.22 -13.14 -14.87
CA PHE A 398 6.57 -12.68 -13.53
C PHE A 398 6.23 -11.20 -13.34
N LEU A 399 6.69 -10.35 -14.27
CA LEU A 399 6.56 -8.89 -14.21
C LEU A 399 5.14 -8.39 -14.43
N TYR A 400 4.27 -9.18 -15.06
CA TYR A 400 2.91 -8.79 -15.38
C TYR A 400 1.88 -9.76 -14.80
N ARG A 401 0.74 -9.21 -14.40
CA ARG A 401 -0.47 -9.94 -14.04
C ARG A 401 -1.33 -10.02 -15.29
N VAL A 402 -1.16 -11.12 -16.02
CA VAL A 402 -1.86 -11.36 -17.29
C VAL A 402 -3.19 -12.05 -17.01
N GLU A 403 -4.23 -11.59 -17.71
CA GLU A 403 -5.53 -12.25 -17.80
C GLU A 403 -5.68 -12.73 -19.24
N ASP A 404 -5.84 -14.04 -19.40
CA ASP A 404 -5.79 -14.68 -20.72
C ASP A 404 -7.20 -14.71 -21.33
N GLU A 405 -7.33 -14.06 -22.48
CA GLU A 405 -8.58 -14.08 -23.23
C GLU A 405 -8.86 -15.50 -23.78
N PRO A 406 -10.06 -16.06 -23.56
CA PRO A 406 -10.43 -17.35 -24.14
C PRO A 406 -10.38 -17.33 -25.68
N ALA A 407 -9.83 -18.39 -26.27
CA ALA A 407 -9.77 -18.52 -27.72
C ALA A 407 -11.17 -18.50 -28.37
N GLY A 408 -11.32 -17.71 -29.43
CA GLY A 408 -12.58 -17.61 -30.19
C GLY A 408 -13.63 -16.69 -29.57
N LEU A 409 -13.27 -15.90 -28.56
CA LEU A 409 -14.12 -14.83 -28.06
C LEU A 409 -14.27 -13.74 -29.16
N PRO A 410 -15.49 -13.23 -29.42
CA PRO A 410 -15.67 -12.12 -30.36
C PRO A 410 -15.10 -10.81 -29.77
N ASP A 411 -14.72 -9.88 -30.64
CA ASP A 411 -14.27 -8.54 -30.23
C ASP A 411 -15.26 -7.88 -29.26
N GLY A 412 -14.75 -7.44 -28.09
CA GLY A 412 -15.58 -6.86 -27.02
C GLY A 412 -16.40 -7.88 -26.23
N GLY A 413 -16.18 -9.18 -26.45
CA GLY A 413 -16.80 -10.24 -25.67
C GLY A 413 -16.41 -10.17 -24.19
N ILE A 414 -17.35 -10.53 -23.32
CA ILE A 414 -17.14 -10.55 -21.88
C ILE A 414 -16.88 -11.99 -21.46
N TYR A 415 -15.82 -12.19 -20.67
CA TYR A 415 -15.49 -13.49 -20.11
C TYR A 415 -15.32 -13.41 -18.60
N ARG A 416 -15.45 -14.57 -17.95
CA ARG A 416 -15.18 -14.72 -16.52
C ARG A 416 -13.70 -14.99 -16.34
N LEU A 417 -13.12 -14.36 -15.32
CA LEU A 417 -11.77 -14.67 -14.89
C LEU A 417 -11.66 -16.12 -14.43
N SER A 418 -10.54 -16.75 -14.76
CA SER A 418 -10.16 -18.04 -14.25
C SER A 418 -9.92 -18.00 -12.74
N ASN A 419 -9.94 -19.16 -12.10
CA ASN A 419 -9.68 -19.26 -10.67
C ASN A 419 -8.24 -18.83 -10.31
N LEU A 420 -7.27 -18.99 -11.21
CA LEU A 420 -5.88 -18.55 -11.02
C LEU A 420 -5.77 -17.02 -11.09
N GLU A 421 -6.48 -16.39 -12.03
CA GLU A 421 -6.56 -14.93 -12.12
C GLU A 421 -7.26 -14.33 -10.89
N LEU A 422 -8.33 -14.98 -10.40
CA LEU A 422 -8.99 -14.61 -9.14
C LEU A 422 -8.04 -14.69 -7.93
N ALA A 423 -7.25 -15.76 -7.83
CA ALA A 423 -6.24 -15.92 -6.78
C ALA A 423 -5.20 -14.78 -6.83
N SER A 424 -4.70 -14.48 -8.03
CA SER A 424 -3.76 -13.38 -8.25
C SER A 424 -4.38 -12.03 -7.87
N ARG A 425 -5.61 -11.73 -8.32
CA ARG A 425 -6.29 -10.48 -7.96
C ARG A 425 -6.48 -10.34 -6.45
N LEU A 426 -6.90 -11.40 -5.76
CA LEU A 426 -7.09 -11.38 -4.31
C LEU A 426 -5.76 -11.17 -3.56
N SER A 427 -4.70 -11.87 -3.95
CA SER A 427 -3.40 -11.76 -3.29
C SER A 427 -2.75 -10.38 -3.47
N PHE A 428 -2.81 -9.80 -4.67
CA PHE A 428 -2.26 -8.46 -4.88
C PHE A 428 -3.10 -7.38 -4.20
N PHE A 429 -4.42 -7.58 -4.10
CA PHE A 429 -5.28 -6.67 -3.36
C PHE A 429 -4.96 -6.66 -1.85
N LEU A 430 -4.87 -7.83 -1.22
CA LEU A 430 -4.69 -7.93 0.23
C LEU A 430 -3.23 -7.87 0.70
N TRP A 431 -2.32 -8.49 -0.05
CA TRP A 431 -0.92 -8.66 0.34
C TRP A 431 0.07 -7.88 -0.52
N SER A 432 -0.39 -7.23 -1.61
CA SER A 432 0.47 -6.61 -2.62
C SER A 432 1.60 -7.57 -3.06
N SER A 433 1.27 -8.85 -3.20
CA SER A 433 2.21 -9.94 -3.46
C SER A 433 1.50 -11.14 -4.12
N MET A 434 2.30 -12.15 -4.49
CA MET A 434 1.82 -13.38 -5.12
C MET A 434 0.96 -14.23 -4.16
N PRO A 435 0.01 -15.04 -4.70
CA PRO A 435 -0.75 -16.00 -3.91
C PRO A 435 0.17 -17.05 -3.27
N ASP A 436 -0.23 -17.57 -2.12
CA ASP A 436 0.45 -18.71 -1.48
C ASP A 436 -0.01 -20.04 -2.08
N ASP A 437 0.64 -21.13 -1.66
CA ASP A 437 0.40 -22.46 -2.24
C ASP A 437 -1.02 -22.95 -1.96
N GLU A 438 -1.59 -22.66 -0.78
CA GLU A 438 -2.99 -23.01 -0.46
C GLU A 438 -3.96 -22.35 -1.45
N LEU A 439 -3.81 -21.04 -1.70
CA LEU A 439 -4.69 -20.31 -2.61
C LEU A 439 -4.50 -20.77 -4.06
N LEU A 440 -3.25 -20.99 -4.49
CA LEU A 440 -2.94 -21.50 -5.83
C LEU A 440 -3.51 -22.92 -6.05
N GLU A 441 -3.47 -23.78 -5.04
CA GLU A 441 -4.02 -25.14 -5.14
C GLU A 441 -5.54 -25.15 -5.20
N LEU A 442 -6.21 -24.33 -4.39
CA LEU A 442 -7.67 -24.17 -4.47
C LEU A 442 -8.07 -23.61 -5.84
N ALA A 443 -7.30 -22.65 -6.35
CA ALA A 443 -7.53 -22.07 -7.66
C ALA A 443 -7.33 -23.09 -8.79
N ALA A 444 -6.25 -23.86 -8.75
CA ALA A 444 -5.98 -24.91 -9.73
C ALA A 444 -7.07 -26.00 -9.73
N LYS A 445 -7.71 -26.25 -8.59
CA LYS A 445 -8.85 -27.18 -8.45
C LYS A 445 -10.20 -26.55 -8.81
N GLY A 446 -10.24 -25.30 -9.26
CA GLY A 446 -11.47 -24.59 -9.63
C GLY A 446 -12.39 -24.25 -8.46
N ARG A 447 -11.89 -24.26 -7.22
CA ARG A 447 -12.71 -24.11 -6.01
C ARG A 447 -12.89 -22.66 -5.56
N LEU A 448 -12.09 -21.73 -6.06
CA LEU A 448 -12.06 -20.35 -5.59
C LEU A 448 -13.28 -19.53 -6.04
N SER A 449 -13.99 -19.98 -7.08
CA SER A 449 -15.28 -19.40 -7.49
C SER A 449 -16.45 -19.73 -6.55
N ASP A 450 -16.28 -20.67 -5.61
CA ASP A 450 -17.29 -20.94 -4.57
C ASP A 450 -17.28 -19.77 -3.56
N PRO A 451 -18.40 -19.04 -3.35
CA PRO A 451 -18.47 -17.91 -2.44
C PRO A 451 -18.02 -18.23 -1.01
N LYS A 452 -18.24 -19.45 -0.52
CA LYS A 452 -17.81 -19.85 0.83
C LYS A 452 -16.31 -20.02 0.92
N VAL A 453 -15.69 -20.61 -0.11
CA VAL A 453 -14.23 -20.77 -0.20
C VAL A 453 -13.58 -19.41 -0.36
N TRP A 454 -14.16 -18.54 -1.20
CA TRP A 454 -13.72 -17.16 -1.37
C TRP A 454 -13.70 -16.38 -0.05
N GLU A 455 -14.81 -16.40 0.69
CA GLU A 455 -14.91 -15.72 1.98
C GLU A 455 -13.90 -16.30 3.00
N GLN A 456 -13.80 -17.62 3.09
CA GLN A 456 -12.85 -18.29 3.98
C GLN A 456 -11.40 -17.86 3.69
N GLN A 457 -10.99 -17.88 2.42
CA GLN A 457 -9.63 -17.48 2.03
C GLN A 457 -9.40 -15.99 2.25
N THR A 458 -10.38 -15.14 1.97
CA THR A 458 -10.29 -13.69 2.25
C THR A 458 -10.04 -13.43 3.73
N ARG A 459 -10.79 -14.08 4.63
CA ARG A 459 -10.61 -13.92 6.08
C ARG A 459 -9.26 -14.46 6.56
N ARG A 460 -8.82 -15.62 6.05
CA ARG A 460 -7.49 -16.19 6.35
C ARG A 460 -6.39 -15.21 5.96
N MET A 461 -6.48 -14.65 4.76
CA MET A 461 -5.47 -13.74 4.23
C MET A 461 -5.46 -12.38 4.96
N LEU A 462 -6.62 -11.88 5.39
CA LEU A 462 -6.69 -10.68 6.23
C LEU A 462 -6.05 -10.90 7.61
N ALA A 463 -6.16 -12.10 8.18
CA ALA A 463 -5.51 -12.44 9.45
C ALA A 463 -3.98 -12.57 9.34
N ASP A 464 -3.47 -12.96 8.17
CA ASP A 464 -2.04 -13.12 7.90
C ASP A 464 -1.27 -11.77 8.06
N PRO A 465 -0.06 -11.76 8.65
CA PRO A 465 0.76 -10.55 8.75
C PRO A 465 1.02 -9.81 7.43
N LYS A 466 1.00 -10.50 6.29
CA LYS A 466 1.14 -9.88 4.96
C LYS A 466 0.02 -8.88 4.65
N SER A 467 -1.14 -8.97 5.28
CA SER A 467 -2.22 -7.99 5.14
C SER A 467 -1.83 -6.58 5.61
N GLN A 468 -0.71 -6.45 6.35
CA GLN A 468 -0.13 -5.14 6.66
C GLN A 468 0.16 -4.32 5.39
N ALA A 469 0.44 -4.97 4.25
CA ALA A 469 0.62 -4.30 2.97
C ALA A 469 -0.61 -3.48 2.55
N LEU A 470 -1.83 -3.96 2.84
CA LEU A 470 -3.05 -3.20 2.61
C LEU A 470 -3.06 -1.90 3.44
N ILE A 471 -2.57 -1.95 4.68
CA ILE A 471 -2.48 -0.77 5.55
C ILE A 471 -1.43 0.21 5.00
N THR A 472 -0.20 -0.26 4.79
CA THR A 472 0.93 0.61 4.43
C THR A 472 0.87 1.13 2.99
N ASN A 473 0.26 0.37 2.07
CA ASN A 473 0.17 0.73 0.66
C ASN A 473 -1.16 1.40 0.32
N PHE A 474 -2.29 0.77 0.62
CA PHE A 474 -3.58 1.33 0.25
C PHE A 474 -3.93 2.53 1.12
N ALA A 475 -3.98 2.38 2.45
CA ALA A 475 -4.31 3.52 3.33
C ALA A 475 -3.21 4.60 3.31
N GLY A 476 -1.94 4.19 3.20
CA GLY A 476 -0.82 5.12 3.07
C GLY A 476 -0.91 6.04 1.84
N GLN A 477 -1.45 5.54 0.72
CA GLN A 477 -1.67 6.30 -0.51
C GLN A 477 -3.00 7.06 -0.49
N TRP A 478 -4.09 6.35 -0.20
CA TRP A 478 -5.43 6.92 -0.12
C TRP A 478 -5.51 8.11 0.83
N LEU A 479 -4.90 7.99 2.01
CA LEU A 479 -4.97 9.05 3.02
C LEU A 479 -3.83 10.06 2.89
N GLY A 480 -2.94 9.91 1.89
CA GLY A 480 -1.80 10.81 1.68
C GLY A 480 -0.73 10.74 2.77
N LEU A 481 -0.64 9.66 3.54
CA LEU A 481 0.33 9.53 4.64
C LEU A 481 1.78 9.55 4.16
N ARG A 482 2.04 9.15 2.91
CA ARG A 482 3.37 9.23 2.28
C ARG A 482 3.85 10.68 2.11
N GLU A 483 2.93 11.62 1.99
CA GLU A 483 3.24 13.05 1.83
C GLU A 483 3.73 13.69 3.12
N LEU A 484 3.50 13.06 4.29
CA LEU A 484 4.05 13.54 5.56
C LEU A 484 5.56 13.75 5.49
N ALA A 485 6.30 12.86 4.82
CA ALA A 485 7.76 12.97 4.72
C ALA A 485 8.22 14.26 4.01
N LYS A 486 7.36 14.89 3.19
CA LYS A 486 7.69 16.11 2.42
C LYS A 486 7.30 17.39 3.15
N VAL A 487 6.59 17.31 4.28
CA VAL A 487 6.13 18.51 4.99
C VAL A 487 7.26 19.11 5.80
N GLU A 488 7.72 20.29 5.42
CA GLU A 488 8.62 21.12 6.21
C GLU A 488 7.82 22.13 7.04
N THR A 489 8.19 22.32 8.30
CA THR A 489 7.49 23.26 9.20
C THR A 489 8.46 23.91 10.17
N SER A 490 8.19 25.17 10.53
CA SER A 490 8.87 25.89 11.61
C SER A 490 8.20 25.72 12.97
N ALA A 491 7.19 24.84 13.06
CA ALA A 491 6.47 24.57 14.30
C ALA A 491 7.43 24.09 15.40
N LYS A 492 7.38 24.76 16.55
CA LYS A 492 8.17 24.37 17.73
C LYS A 492 7.78 22.94 18.13
N ASN A 493 8.79 22.13 18.45
CA ASN A 493 8.61 20.73 18.89
C ASN A 493 7.97 19.82 17.84
N PHE A 494 8.07 20.13 16.54
CA PHE A 494 7.79 19.19 15.47
C PHE A 494 9.12 18.57 15.02
N ASP A 495 9.33 17.31 15.38
CA ASP A 495 10.52 16.52 15.05
C ASP A 495 10.13 15.30 14.20
N GLU A 496 11.12 14.58 13.67
CA GLU A 496 10.85 13.40 12.84
C GLU A 496 10.17 12.29 13.64
N ASN A 497 10.46 12.16 14.94
CA ASN A 497 9.80 11.20 15.81
C ASN A 497 8.28 11.45 15.86
N LEU A 498 7.84 12.70 16.04
CA LEU A 498 6.42 13.06 16.03
C LEU A 498 5.78 12.79 14.67
N ARG A 499 6.49 13.07 13.57
CA ARG A 499 6.01 12.77 12.21
C ARG A 499 5.75 11.27 12.03
N GLN A 500 6.69 10.43 12.47
CA GLN A 500 6.50 8.97 12.44
C GLN A 500 5.36 8.54 13.36
N SER A 501 5.22 9.14 14.55
CA SER A 501 4.11 8.80 15.43
C SER A 501 2.74 9.18 14.86
N PHE A 502 2.63 10.32 14.16
CA PHE A 502 1.41 10.70 13.42
C PHE A 502 1.06 9.70 12.33
N LYS A 503 2.04 9.28 11.52
CA LYS A 503 1.82 8.27 10.49
C LYS A 503 1.31 6.97 11.12
N ARG A 504 1.99 6.52 12.18
CA ARG A 504 1.70 5.24 12.82
C ARG A 504 0.36 5.22 13.55
N GLU A 505 -0.04 6.33 14.15
CA GLU A 505 -1.39 6.51 14.72
C GLU A 505 -2.49 6.20 13.68
N THR A 506 -2.38 6.78 12.48
CA THR A 506 -3.37 6.56 11.42
C THR A 506 -3.35 5.14 10.88
N GLU A 507 -2.15 4.58 10.69
CA GLU A 507 -2.01 3.17 10.29
C GLU A 507 -2.69 2.23 11.29
N PHE A 508 -2.47 2.42 12.59
CA PHE A 508 -3.10 1.59 13.62
C PHE A 508 -4.63 1.78 13.68
N LEU A 509 -5.14 3.01 13.49
CA LEU A 509 -6.59 3.22 13.41
C LEU A 509 -7.18 2.44 12.23
N PHE A 510 -6.61 2.58 11.03
CA PHE A 510 -7.08 1.87 9.84
C PHE A 510 -6.96 0.35 10.01
N GLU A 511 -5.82 -0.12 10.54
CA GLU A 511 -5.60 -1.54 10.85
C GLU A 511 -6.63 -2.09 11.82
N SER A 512 -6.96 -1.36 12.89
CA SER A 512 -7.97 -1.80 13.85
C SER A 512 -9.36 -1.93 13.21
N ILE A 513 -9.69 -1.09 12.23
CA ILE A 513 -10.97 -1.15 11.54
C ILE A 513 -11.03 -2.38 10.62
N VAL A 514 -9.95 -2.63 9.87
CA VAL A 514 -9.86 -3.78 8.97
C VAL A 514 -9.80 -5.11 9.74
N ARG A 515 -8.91 -5.22 10.74
CA ARG A 515 -8.68 -6.47 11.47
C ARG A 515 -9.83 -6.83 12.41
N GLU A 516 -10.48 -5.83 13.01
CA GLU A 516 -11.58 -6.05 13.96
C GLU A 516 -12.96 -5.98 13.29
N ASP A 517 -13.03 -5.95 11.95
CA ASP A 517 -14.27 -5.89 11.14
C ASP A 517 -15.23 -4.77 11.62
N ARG A 518 -14.68 -3.58 11.86
CA ARG A 518 -15.44 -2.42 12.32
C ARG A 518 -16.05 -1.67 11.15
N SER A 519 -17.09 -0.89 11.45
CA SER A 519 -17.66 0.03 10.46
C SER A 519 -16.60 0.99 9.95
N ILE A 520 -16.51 1.15 8.62
CA ILE A 520 -15.62 2.13 7.99
C ILE A 520 -15.92 3.57 8.46
N VAL A 521 -17.16 3.84 8.90
CA VAL A 521 -17.56 5.14 9.46
C VAL A 521 -16.78 5.47 10.74
N ASN A 522 -16.28 4.46 11.46
CA ASN A 522 -15.43 4.70 12.63
C ASN A 522 -14.09 5.37 12.29
N LEU A 523 -13.67 5.41 11.01
CA LEU A 523 -12.57 6.29 10.61
C LEU A 523 -12.87 7.75 10.92
N LEU A 524 -14.13 8.17 10.92
CA LEU A 524 -14.51 9.57 11.11
C LEU A 524 -14.74 9.94 12.58
N ASP A 525 -15.17 9.00 13.42
CA ASP A 525 -15.67 9.31 14.76
C ASP A 525 -15.19 8.38 15.89
N ALA A 526 -14.20 7.52 15.63
CA ALA A 526 -13.63 6.62 16.64
C ALA A 526 -13.40 7.35 17.98
N ASP A 527 -13.95 6.79 19.05
CA ASP A 527 -13.77 7.23 20.44
C ASP A 527 -12.49 6.69 21.06
N TYR A 528 -11.52 6.30 20.22
CA TYR A 528 -10.21 5.83 20.63
C TYR A 528 -9.15 6.27 19.61
N THR A 529 -7.91 6.31 20.05
CA THR A 529 -6.74 6.49 19.17
C THR A 529 -5.56 5.63 19.67
N PHE A 530 -4.46 5.62 18.92
CA PHE A 530 -3.23 4.91 19.25
C PHE A 530 -2.10 5.90 19.48
N VAL A 531 -1.47 5.85 20.64
CA VAL A 531 -0.38 6.77 21.00
C VAL A 531 0.81 6.04 21.62
N ASP A 532 2.00 6.45 21.22
CA ASP A 532 3.23 6.31 22.00
C ASP A 532 3.39 7.50 22.95
N GLU A 533 4.44 7.52 23.77
CA GLU A 533 4.68 8.64 24.69
C GLU A 533 4.90 9.98 23.96
N ARG A 534 5.58 9.97 22.81
CA ARG A 534 5.89 11.19 22.05
C ARG A 534 4.62 11.88 21.56
N LEU A 535 3.67 11.10 21.05
CA LEU A 535 2.38 11.56 20.58
C LEU A 535 1.43 11.89 21.74
N ALA A 536 1.41 11.06 22.79
CA ALA A 536 0.60 11.31 23.97
C ALA A 536 0.94 12.67 24.62
N ARG A 537 2.24 13.02 24.74
CA ARG A 537 2.67 14.35 25.20
C ARG A 537 2.18 15.45 24.27
N HIS A 538 2.27 15.25 22.96
CA HIS A 538 1.80 16.23 21.98
C HIS A 538 0.28 16.45 22.06
N TYR A 539 -0.49 15.41 22.41
CA TYR A 539 -1.94 15.47 22.61
C TYR A 539 -2.38 15.74 24.05
N ALA A 540 -1.44 15.92 24.98
CA ALA A 540 -1.71 16.04 26.41
C ALA A 540 -2.54 14.87 26.99
N ILE A 541 -2.28 13.65 26.51
CA ILE A 541 -2.87 12.41 27.05
C ILE A 541 -1.94 11.92 28.18
N PRO A 542 -2.42 11.88 29.44
CA PRO A 542 -1.59 11.52 30.59
C PRO A 542 -1.32 10.01 30.65
N ASN A 543 -0.35 9.61 31.48
CA ASN A 543 -0.07 8.22 31.87
C ASN A 543 0.33 7.27 30.72
N ILE A 544 0.95 7.79 29.66
CA ILE A 544 1.52 7.00 28.56
C ILE A 544 3.05 7.19 28.56
N HIS A 545 3.78 6.08 28.61
CA HIS A 545 5.24 6.05 28.73
C HIS A 545 5.90 5.07 27.74
N GLY A 546 7.08 5.38 27.22
CA GLY A 546 7.81 4.55 26.26
C GLY A 546 7.32 4.66 24.81
N SER A 547 8.05 3.99 23.92
CA SER A 547 7.88 4.06 22.46
C SER A 547 6.74 3.19 21.90
N TYR A 548 6.19 2.28 22.70
CA TYR A 548 5.15 1.38 22.21
C TYR A 548 3.79 2.06 22.13
N PHE A 549 3.10 1.82 21.02
CA PHE A 549 1.77 2.34 20.79
C PHE A 549 0.74 1.60 21.64
N ARG A 550 -0.18 2.37 22.23
CA ARG A 550 -1.30 1.84 23.00
C ARG A 550 -2.60 2.43 22.49
N ARG A 551 -3.64 1.59 22.41
CA ARG A 551 -5.00 2.06 22.22
C ARG A 551 -5.48 2.77 23.49
N VAL A 552 -5.96 3.99 23.35
CA VAL A 552 -6.50 4.81 24.45
C VAL A 552 -7.90 5.30 24.11
N THR A 553 -8.81 5.27 25.08
CA THR A 553 -10.15 5.83 24.93
C THR A 553 -10.10 7.35 25.02
N LEU A 554 -10.82 8.01 24.13
CA LEU A 554 -10.98 9.45 24.05
C LEU A 554 -12.35 9.84 24.61
N ASN A 555 -12.41 10.93 25.37
CA ASN A 555 -13.67 11.48 25.82
C ASN A 555 -14.51 11.99 24.62
N ALA A 556 -15.83 12.11 24.81
CA ALA A 556 -16.76 12.46 23.74
C ALA A 556 -16.48 13.83 23.10
N VAL A 557 -15.86 14.76 23.86
CA VAL A 557 -15.53 16.14 23.43
C VAL A 557 -14.12 16.27 22.87
N SER A 558 -13.35 15.17 22.80
CA SER A 558 -11.96 15.22 22.36
C SER A 558 -11.89 15.58 20.87
N PRO A 559 -11.06 16.56 20.49
CA PRO A 559 -10.85 16.90 19.09
C PRO A 559 -9.99 15.86 18.34
N ARG A 560 -9.51 14.81 19.03
CA ARG A 560 -8.66 13.74 18.46
C ARG A 560 -9.43 12.50 18.00
N ARG A 561 -10.77 12.55 18.04
CA ARG A 561 -11.62 11.47 17.57
C ARG A 561 -11.59 11.38 16.05
N GLY A 562 -11.46 10.16 15.55
CA GLY A 562 -11.36 9.87 14.12
C GLY A 562 -10.17 10.53 13.41
N ILE A 563 -10.02 10.21 12.13
CA ILE A 563 -8.90 10.63 11.29
C ILE A 563 -8.80 12.14 11.12
N LEU A 564 -9.94 12.84 11.12
CA LEU A 564 -9.97 14.30 10.95
C LEU A 564 -9.37 15.04 12.17
N GLY A 565 -9.28 14.35 13.32
CA GLY A 565 -8.64 14.86 14.54
C GLY A 565 -7.15 14.51 14.67
N GLN A 566 -6.63 13.62 13.82
CA GLN A 566 -5.26 13.12 13.90
C GLN A 566 -4.23 14.10 13.32
N GLY A 567 -3.02 14.03 13.85
CA GLY A 567 -1.93 14.94 13.51
C GLY A 567 -1.44 14.76 12.08
N SER A 568 -1.49 13.54 11.56
CA SER A 568 -1.17 13.21 10.18
C SER A 568 -2.02 14.02 9.19
N PHE A 569 -3.34 13.89 9.27
CA PHE A 569 -4.30 14.62 8.44
C PHE A 569 -4.14 16.12 8.63
N LEU A 570 -4.11 16.61 9.88
CA LEU A 570 -4.01 18.04 10.16
C LEU A 570 -2.72 18.66 9.61
N THR A 571 -1.65 17.87 9.49
CA THR A 571 -0.36 18.27 8.92
C THR A 571 -0.41 18.28 7.39
N ILE A 572 -0.78 17.18 6.73
CA ILE A 572 -0.80 17.09 5.24
C ILE A 572 -1.84 18.01 4.60
N SER A 573 -2.88 18.39 5.36
CA SER A 573 -3.93 19.30 4.92
C SER A 573 -3.65 20.77 5.28
N SER A 574 -2.42 21.09 5.67
CA SER A 574 -1.97 22.45 6.01
C SER A 574 -0.80 22.86 5.14
N VAL A 575 -0.38 24.12 5.25
CA VAL A 575 0.93 24.56 4.77
C VAL A 575 1.87 24.66 5.96
N GLY A 576 3.17 24.47 5.74
CA GLY A 576 4.16 24.31 6.83
C GLY A 576 4.15 25.40 7.90
N THR A 577 3.65 26.60 7.59
CA THR A 577 3.63 27.77 8.48
C THR A 577 2.23 28.13 9.01
N ARG A 578 1.14 27.58 8.47
CA ARG A 578 -0.24 27.94 8.87
C ARG A 578 -1.28 26.87 8.52
N THR A 579 -2.39 26.90 9.24
CA THR A 579 -3.57 26.08 8.90
C THR A 579 -4.20 26.51 7.57
N SER A 580 -4.77 25.57 6.81
CA SER A 580 -5.49 25.84 5.56
C SER A 580 -6.87 25.17 5.52
N PRO A 581 -7.97 25.91 5.81
CA PRO A 581 -9.32 25.37 5.67
C PRO A 581 -9.65 24.94 4.23
N VAL A 582 -9.11 25.63 3.22
CA VAL A 582 -9.32 25.33 1.81
C VAL A 582 -8.69 23.99 1.44
N THR A 583 -7.43 23.77 1.82
CA THR A 583 -6.72 22.49 1.57
C THR A 583 -7.40 21.33 2.29
N ARG A 584 -7.87 21.54 3.53
CA ARG A 584 -8.68 20.55 4.28
C ARG A 584 -9.98 20.20 3.57
N GLY A 585 -10.74 21.22 3.16
CA GLY A 585 -11.98 21.03 2.42
C GLY A 585 -11.75 20.25 1.14
N ARG A 586 -10.73 20.62 0.35
CA ARG A 586 -10.33 19.89 -0.86
C ARG A 586 -10.02 18.43 -0.56
N TRP A 587 -9.19 18.14 0.45
CA TRP A 587 -8.85 16.75 0.81
C TRP A 587 -10.08 15.92 1.17
N ILE A 588 -11.05 16.47 1.92
CA ILE A 588 -12.30 15.78 2.27
C ILE A 588 -13.13 15.50 1.02
N LEU A 589 -13.25 16.50 0.13
CA LEU A 589 -14.01 16.37 -1.11
C LEU A 589 -13.44 15.30 -2.04
N GLU A 590 -12.12 15.21 -2.11
CA GLU A 590 -11.38 14.25 -2.95
C GLU A 590 -11.37 12.85 -2.33
N ASN A 591 -10.87 12.72 -1.09
CA ASN A 591 -10.50 11.42 -0.51
C ASN A 591 -11.65 10.75 0.24
N ILE A 592 -12.63 11.51 0.75
CA ILE A 592 -13.76 10.95 1.51
C ILE A 592 -15.05 10.95 0.70
N LEU A 593 -15.35 12.06 0.02
CA LEU A 593 -16.63 12.22 -0.69
C LEU A 593 -16.59 11.82 -2.17
N GLY A 594 -15.41 11.60 -2.76
CA GLY A 594 -15.27 11.19 -4.17
C GLY A 594 -15.78 12.24 -5.17
N THR A 595 -15.67 13.52 -4.81
CA THR A 595 -16.17 14.67 -5.57
C THR A 595 -15.12 15.78 -5.61
N PRO A 596 -14.01 15.60 -6.37
CA PRO A 596 -12.94 16.58 -6.45
C PRO A 596 -13.46 17.98 -6.80
N ALA A 597 -12.82 19.00 -6.24
CA ALA A 597 -13.12 20.38 -6.58
C ALA A 597 -12.76 20.63 -8.06
N PRO A 598 -13.55 21.41 -8.82
CA PRO A 598 -13.18 21.77 -10.17
C PRO A 598 -11.86 22.54 -10.16
N VAL A 599 -11.02 22.33 -11.18
CA VAL A 599 -9.78 23.09 -11.35
C VAL A 599 -10.16 24.58 -11.44
N PRO A 600 -9.53 25.46 -10.65
CA PRO A 600 -9.80 26.89 -10.72
C PRO A 600 -9.51 27.40 -12.15
N PRO A 601 -10.29 28.38 -12.66
CA PRO A 601 -10.00 29.00 -13.94
C PRO A 601 -8.55 29.54 -13.99
N PRO A 602 -7.92 29.58 -15.17
CA PRO A 602 -6.59 30.19 -15.31
C PRO A 602 -6.58 31.61 -14.74
N GLY A 603 -5.62 31.92 -13.85
CA GLY A 603 -5.42 33.27 -13.29
C GLY A 603 -6.16 33.57 -11.97
N VAL A 604 -6.85 32.60 -11.36
CA VAL A 604 -7.40 32.76 -10.00
C VAL A 604 -6.31 32.44 -8.98
N ASP A 605 -5.95 33.44 -8.16
CA ASP A 605 -5.08 33.23 -7.01
C ASP A 605 -5.78 32.32 -5.99
N THR A 606 -5.18 31.17 -5.73
CA THR A 606 -5.67 30.18 -4.75
C THR A 606 -4.84 30.16 -3.48
N ASP A 607 -3.76 30.94 -3.44
CA ASP A 607 -3.00 31.14 -2.24
C ASP A 607 -3.68 32.24 -1.42
N LEU A 608 -4.31 31.82 -0.31
CA LEU A 608 -4.61 32.72 0.80
C LEU A 608 -3.30 33.11 1.53
N ASP A 609 -2.27 33.49 0.78
CA ASP A 609 -1.16 34.27 1.31
C ASP A 609 -1.77 35.63 1.65
N CYS A 610 -2.07 35.84 2.93
CA CYS A 610 -2.18 37.18 3.47
C CYS A 610 -0.80 37.85 3.37
N ARG A 611 -0.41 38.25 2.15
CA ARG A 611 0.45 39.41 1.89
C ARG A 611 -0.43 40.63 1.58
N ALA A 612 -1.60 40.72 2.19
CA ALA A 612 -2.28 41.99 2.36
C ALA A 612 -1.47 42.79 3.42
N GLY A 613 -0.37 43.41 2.98
CA GLY A 613 0.45 44.24 3.85
C GLY A 613 1.80 44.69 3.28
N GLU A 614 2.42 43.95 2.36
CA GLU A 614 3.72 44.34 1.80
C GLU A 614 3.62 45.16 0.50
N SER A 615 2.54 45.00 -0.29
CA SER A 615 2.33 45.80 -1.51
C SER A 615 1.91 47.24 -1.21
N ASP A 616 1.21 47.48 -0.10
CA ASP A 616 0.71 48.83 0.23
C ASP A 616 1.79 49.71 0.89
N LEU A 617 2.78 49.12 1.57
CA LEU A 617 3.92 49.86 2.12
C LEU A 617 4.91 50.30 1.04
N ALA A 618 5.13 49.48 0.00
CA ALA A 618 5.95 49.86 -1.15
C ALA A 618 5.28 50.96 -1.99
N THR A 619 3.95 50.94 -2.09
CA THR A 619 3.18 51.93 -2.86
C THR A 619 3.01 53.25 -2.08
N ALA A 620 2.93 53.21 -0.75
CA ALA A 620 2.92 54.41 0.10
C ALA A 620 4.30 55.09 0.17
N ALA A 621 5.39 54.33 0.22
CA ALA A 621 6.76 54.87 0.20
C ALA A 621 7.11 55.52 -1.16
N ALA A 622 6.59 54.97 -2.28
CA ALA A 622 6.77 55.55 -3.61
C ALA A 622 5.97 56.85 -3.83
N ARG A 623 4.80 57.01 -3.17
CA ARG A 623 4.02 58.27 -3.21
C ARG A 623 4.59 59.37 -2.33
N ALA A 624 5.20 59.02 -1.19
CA ALA A 624 5.87 60.00 -0.32
C ALA A 624 7.18 60.57 -0.92
N ALA A 625 7.80 59.85 -1.86
CA ALA A 625 9.02 60.28 -2.55
C ALA A 625 8.75 61.14 -3.81
N SER A 626 7.49 61.31 -4.23
CA SER A 626 7.11 62.13 -5.39
C SER A 626 6.46 63.48 -5.04
N GLU A 627 6.35 63.81 -3.76
CA GLU A 627 5.82 65.11 -3.27
C GLU A 627 6.79 65.85 -2.32
N GLY A 628 8.10 65.62 -2.46
CA GLY A 628 9.15 66.34 -1.72
C GLY A 628 10.03 67.18 -2.63
#